data_AF-D0NS84-F1
#
_entry.id   AF-D0NS84-F1
#
_cell.length_a   1.000
_cell.length_b   1.000
_cell.length_c   1.000
_cell.angle_alpha   90.00
_cell.angle_beta   90.00
_cell.angle_gamma   90.00
#
_symmetry.space_group_name_H-M   'P 1'
#
loop_
_entity.id
_entity.type
_entity.pdbx_description
1 polymer ?
#
loop_
_entity_poly.entity_id
_entity_poly.type
_entity_poly.pdbx_seq_one_letter_code
_entity_poly.pdbx_strand_id
1 'polypeptide(L)'
;MASDRQLKPRDVTCDFELALINAVIEQFPAANIVGCLFHWKQALRRKMIKLKIPKEQIADAMKSGKLDVLTVIPAEEVLDKGLRYVRSIIDETAAKTKWNAFWKYFVRTWTKRFDTSLWNVSQMRRNNVSMINRTNNPLEKYNRDFAARIGAPHPSILVFIEAAKAEAHSYIKLLDDIKHGRQSAPAHARSVDVEVPGEYMAFE
;
A
#
# COMPACT_ATOMS: atom_id res chain seq x y z
N MET A 1 -22.91 -10.00 -20.94
CA MET A 1 -22.32 -8.92 -21.77
C MET A 1 -21.13 -8.36 -21.01
N ALA A 2 -19.91 -8.65 -21.45
CA ALA A 2 -18.76 -7.85 -21.02
C ALA A 2 -19.01 -6.44 -21.57
N SER A 3 -19.03 -5.42 -20.72
CA SER A 3 -19.17 -4.06 -21.23
C SER A 3 -17.90 -3.70 -22.00
N ASP A 4 -18.00 -3.32 -23.27
CA ASP A 4 -16.90 -2.76 -24.09
C ASP A 4 -16.42 -1.37 -23.60
N ARG A 5 -16.63 -1.08 -22.31
CA ARG A 5 -16.18 0.15 -21.67
C ARG A 5 -14.70 0.03 -21.37
N GLN A 6 -13.88 0.67 -22.20
CA GLN A 6 -12.48 0.87 -21.92
C GLN A 6 -12.33 1.68 -20.62
N LEU A 7 -11.75 1.05 -19.59
CA LEU A 7 -11.46 1.72 -18.33
C LEU A 7 -10.43 2.82 -18.58
N LYS A 8 -10.69 4.02 -18.06
CA LYS A 8 -9.76 5.15 -18.05
C LYS A 8 -9.54 5.60 -16.61
N PRO A 9 -8.84 4.79 -15.80
CA PRO A 9 -8.59 5.16 -14.41
C PRO A 9 -7.71 6.40 -14.36
N ARG A 10 -8.02 7.32 -13.43
CA ARG A 10 -7.12 8.44 -13.11
C ARG A 10 -5.93 7.97 -12.28
N ASP A 11 -6.21 7.10 -11.30
CA ASP A 11 -5.22 6.60 -10.35
C ASP A 11 -5.38 5.08 -10.21
N VAL A 12 -4.26 4.35 -10.17
CA VAL A 12 -4.21 2.89 -9.96
C VAL A 12 -3.36 2.62 -8.72
N THR A 13 -3.95 1.96 -7.72
CA THR A 13 -3.19 1.50 -6.55
C THR A 13 -2.71 0.08 -6.76
N CYS A 14 -1.41 -0.19 -6.59
CA CYS A 14 -0.86 -1.52 -6.77
C CYS A 14 0.28 -1.85 -5.79
N ASP A 15 0.66 -3.12 -5.79
CA ASP A 15 1.79 -3.63 -5.03
C ASP A 15 3.11 -3.25 -5.72
N PHE A 16 4.23 -3.35 -4.99
CA PHE A 16 5.57 -3.01 -5.51
C PHE A 16 6.22 -4.15 -6.29
N GLU A 17 5.59 -4.49 -7.41
CA GLU A 17 6.12 -5.46 -8.36
C GLU A 17 6.37 -4.78 -9.70
N LEU A 18 7.62 -4.81 -10.19
CA LEU A 18 8.00 -4.07 -11.39
C LEU A 18 7.22 -4.53 -12.64
N ALA A 19 6.95 -5.84 -12.75
CA ALA A 19 6.15 -6.39 -13.83
C ALA A 19 4.70 -5.87 -13.79
N LEU A 20 4.09 -5.82 -12.60
CA LEU A 20 2.76 -5.29 -12.40
C LEU A 20 2.70 -3.79 -12.73
N ILE A 21 3.65 -3.00 -12.23
CA ILE A 21 3.76 -1.57 -12.51
C ILE A 21 3.88 -1.34 -14.01
N ASN A 22 4.78 -2.05 -14.69
CA ASN A 22 4.98 -1.91 -16.13
C ASN A 22 3.72 -2.27 -16.93
N ALA A 23 3.04 -3.37 -16.56
CA ALA A 23 1.78 -3.75 -17.20
C ALA A 23 0.68 -2.70 -17.00
N VAL A 24 0.62 -2.05 -15.84
CA VAL A 24 -0.31 -0.93 -15.60
C VAL A 24 0.05 0.29 -16.44
N ILE A 25 1.34 0.65 -16.55
CA ILE A 25 1.80 1.77 -17.40
C ILE A 25 1.44 1.50 -18.87
N GLU A 26 1.68 0.29 -19.35
CA GLU A 26 1.37 -0.11 -20.72
C GLU A 26 -0.13 -0.05 -21.02
N GLN A 27 -0.95 -0.58 -20.11
CA GLN A 27 -2.40 -0.64 -20.29
C GLN A 27 -3.08 0.72 -20.04
N PHE A 28 -2.56 1.52 -19.13
CA PHE A 28 -3.13 2.79 -18.67
C PHE A 28 -2.06 3.89 -18.57
N PRO A 29 -1.49 4.35 -19.70
CA PRO A 29 -0.34 5.28 -19.70
C PRO A 29 -0.65 6.67 -19.12
N ALA A 30 -1.94 7.03 -19.06
CA ALA A 30 -2.40 8.29 -18.47
C ALA A 30 -2.75 8.18 -16.97
N ALA A 31 -2.72 6.98 -16.39
CA ALA A 31 -3.05 6.77 -14.99
C ALA A 31 -1.84 7.05 -14.09
N ASN A 32 -2.07 7.71 -12.96
CA ASN A 32 -1.07 7.78 -11.91
C ASN A 32 -0.98 6.45 -11.19
N ILE A 33 0.23 5.99 -10.90
CA ILE A 33 0.44 4.77 -10.11
C ILE A 33 0.74 5.17 -8.67
N VAL A 34 -0.04 4.61 -7.75
CA VAL A 34 0.08 4.80 -6.31
C VAL A 34 0.45 3.47 -5.69
N GLY A 35 1.65 3.39 -5.11
CA GLY A 35 2.07 2.22 -4.38
C GLY A 35 1.29 2.08 -3.06
N CYS A 36 0.88 0.85 -2.75
CA CYS A 36 0.12 0.58 -1.53
C CYS A 36 1.00 0.68 -0.27
N LEU A 37 0.63 1.57 0.68
CA LEU A 37 1.34 1.74 1.96
C LEU A 37 1.41 0.45 2.78
N PHE A 38 0.34 -0.37 2.74
CA PHE A 38 0.31 -1.64 3.44
C PHE A 38 1.39 -2.59 2.90
N HIS A 39 1.49 -2.76 1.59
CA HIS A 39 2.50 -3.61 0.96
C HIS A 39 3.90 -3.03 1.09
N TRP A 40 4.04 -1.70 1.08
CA TRP A 40 5.31 -1.03 1.41
C TRP A 40 5.78 -1.39 2.82
N LYS A 41 4.93 -1.16 3.84
CA LYS A 41 5.20 -1.51 5.24
C LYS A 41 5.48 -3.01 5.39
N GLN A 42 4.73 -3.86 4.69
CA GLN A 42 4.94 -5.31 4.71
C GLN A 42 6.30 -5.69 4.12
N ALA A 43 6.71 -5.10 2.99
CA ALA A 43 7.99 -5.35 2.36
C ALA A 43 9.17 -4.92 3.26
N LEU A 44 9.07 -3.76 3.92
CA LEU A 44 10.04 -3.32 4.92
C LEU A 44 10.15 -4.33 6.08
N ARG A 45 9.02 -4.71 6.67
CA ARG A 45 8.97 -5.69 7.76
C ARG A 45 9.59 -7.03 7.35
N ARG A 46 9.23 -7.57 6.18
CA ARG A 46 9.80 -8.82 5.65
C ARG A 46 11.33 -8.72 5.51
N LYS A 47 11.84 -7.58 5.04
CA LYS A 47 13.29 -7.37 4.97
C LYS A 47 13.95 -7.37 6.35
N MET A 48 13.38 -6.66 7.33
CA MET A 48 13.92 -6.62 8.68
C MET A 48 13.96 -8.02 9.32
N ILE A 49 12.91 -8.83 9.13
CA ILE A 49 12.86 -10.23 9.56
C ILE A 49 13.97 -11.04 8.89
N LYS A 50 14.15 -10.91 7.56
CA LYS A 50 15.21 -11.61 6.82
C LYS A 50 16.61 -11.26 7.33
N LEU A 51 16.81 -10.01 7.78
CA LEU A 51 18.06 -9.55 8.39
C LEU A 51 18.21 -9.96 9.87
N LYS A 52 17.21 -10.65 10.43
CA LYS A 52 17.18 -11.10 11.82
C LYS A 52 17.31 -9.93 12.82
N ILE A 53 16.68 -8.79 12.52
CA ILE A 53 16.53 -7.68 13.48
C ILE A 53 15.62 -8.17 14.63
N PRO A 54 15.92 -7.83 15.90
CA PRO A 54 15.08 -8.18 17.05
C PRO A 54 13.60 -7.82 16.85
N LYS A 55 12.69 -8.67 17.32
CA LYS A 55 11.25 -8.51 17.06
C LYS A 55 10.70 -7.22 17.67
N GLU A 56 11.23 -6.83 18.81
CA GLU A 56 10.87 -5.64 19.57
C GLU A 56 11.25 -4.38 18.78
N GLN A 57 12.45 -4.36 18.20
CA GLN A 57 12.91 -3.26 17.34
C GLN A 57 12.11 -3.18 16.04
N ILE A 58 11.75 -4.32 15.44
CA ILE A 58 10.85 -4.35 14.28
C ILE A 58 9.47 -3.81 14.67
N ALA A 59 8.91 -4.24 15.80
CA ALA A 59 7.61 -3.79 16.24
C ALA A 59 7.58 -2.28 16.49
N ASP A 60 8.64 -1.73 17.10
CA ASP A 60 8.78 -0.29 17.29
C ASP A 60 8.86 0.47 15.97
N ALA A 61 9.79 0.11 15.08
CA ALA A 61 9.97 0.78 13.79
C ALA A 61 8.73 0.73 12.88
N MET A 62 7.85 -0.27 13.06
CA MET A 62 6.61 -0.43 12.28
C MET A 62 5.42 0.37 12.83
N LYS A 63 5.53 0.99 14.02
CA LYS A 63 4.50 1.89 14.56
C LYS A 63 4.24 3.07 13.62
N SER A 64 3.05 3.65 13.74
CA SER A 64 2.71 4.89 13.04
C SER A 64 3.60 6.03 13.55
N GLY A 65 4.06 6.89 12.65
CA GLY A 65 4.96 8.00 13.00
C GLY A 65 6.44 7.59 13.10
N LYS A 66 6.81 6.39 12.65
CA LYS A 66 8.21 5.92 12.57
C LYS A 66 8.65 5.84 11.12
N LEU A 67 8.76 4.64 10.55
CA LEU A 67 9.18 4.47 9.14
C LEU A 67 8.25 5.16 8.13
N ASP A 68 6.95 5.23 8.43
CA ASP A 68 5.96 5.86 7.54
C ASP A 68 6.06 7.40 7.49
N VAL A 69 6.85 8.04 8.37
CA VAL A 69 7.21 9.46 8.23
C VAL A 69 7.92 9.72 6.91
N LEU A 70 8.75 8.79 6.43
CA LEU A 70 9.45 8.91 5.15
C LEU A 70 8.49 9.05 3.97
N THR A 71 7.25 8.61 4.12
CA THR A 71 6.24 8.77 3.08
C THR A 71 5.73 10.20 2.99
N VAL A 72 5.75 10.99 4.06
CA VAL A 72 5.04 12.29 4.12
C VAL A 72 5.95 13.50 4.10
N ILE A 73 7.24 13.32 4.41
CA ILE A 73 8.26 14.37 4.29
C ILE A 73 8.57 14.69 2.81
N PRO A 74 9.14 15.87 2.52
CA PRO A 74 9.61 16.20 1.18
C PRO A 74 10.54 15.12 0.62
N ALA A 75 10.31 14.72 -0.63
CA ALA A 75 11.02 13.58 -1.25
C ALA A 75 12.54 13.81 -1.34
N GLU A 76 12.94 15.06 -1.55
CA GLU A 76 14.31 15.55 -1.59
C GLU A 76 15.02 15.45 -0.23
N GLU A 77 14.27 15.50 0.88
CA GLU A 77 14.83 15.39 2.23
C GLU A 77 14.97 13.95 2.71
N VAL A 78 14.34 12.98 2.02
CA VAL A 78 14.30 11.58 2.43
C VAL A 78 15.69 11.04 2.74
N LEU A 79 16.66 11.24 1.84
CA LEU A 79 17.99 10.63 1.94
C LEU A 79 18.89 11.27 3.00
N ASP A 80 18.59 12.50 3.43
CA ASP A 80 19.40 13.25 4.37
C ASP A 80 18.67 13.39 5.72
N LYS A 81 18.00 14.53 5.96
CA LYS A 81 17.21 14.81 7.17
C LYS A 81 16.22 13.69 7.50
N GLY A 82 15.52 13.15 6.50
CA GLY A 82 14.54 12.07 6.64
C GLY A 82 15.09 10.82 7.30
N LEU A 83 16.16 10.25 6.73
CA LEU A 83 16.82 9.07 7.30
C LEU A 83 17.42 9.38 8.68
N ARG A 84 18.07 10.53 8.86
CA ARG A 84 18.64 10.91 10.16
C ARG A 84 17.58 10.98 11.26
N TYR A 85 16.44 11.60 10.97
CA TYR A 85 15.31 11.70 11.89
C TYR A 85 14.74 10.33 12.24
N VAL A 86 14.42 9.51 11.23
CA VAL A 86 13.81 8.20 11.52
C VAL A 86 14.76 7.31 12.34
N ARG A 87 16.06 7.39 12.07
CA ARG A 87 17.08 6.66 12.82
C ARG A 87 17.28 7.17 14.25
N SER A 88 16.95 8.43 14.54
CA SER A 88 17.02 8.97 15.91
C SER A 88 15.83 8.52 16.75
N ILE A 89 14.68 8.25 16.13
CA ILE A 89 13.45 7.87 16.85
C ILE A 89 13.21 6.36 16.92
N ILE A 90 13.96 5.51 16.20
CA ILE A 90 13.87 4.05 16.32
C ILE A 90 15.05 3.48 17.11
N ASP A 91 14.82 2.41 17.85
CA ASP A 91 15.91 1.71 18.54
C ASP A 91 16.72 0.83 17.57
N GLU A 92 17.97 1.23 17.32
CA GLU A 92 18.95 0.44 16.55
C GLU A 92 20.03 -0.24 17.42
N THR A 93 20.06 0.03 18.73
CA THR A 93 21.23 -0.20 19.60
C THR A 93 21.68 -1.67 19.61
N ALA A 94 20.76 -2.60 19.85
CA ALA A 94 21.06 -4.03 19.94
C ALA A 94 21.44 -4.69 18.59
N ALA A 95 21.25 -4.01 17.45
CA ALA A 95 21.37 -4.61 16.13
C ALA A 95 21.96 -3.67 15.06
N LYS A 96 22.83 -2.73 15.46
CA LYS A 96 23.32 -1.63 14.59
C LYS A 96 23.83 -2.08 13.21
N THR A 97 24.59 -3.17 13.13
CA THR A 97 25.07 -3.72 11.84
C THR A 97 23.92 -4.19 10.93
N LYS A 98 22.88 -4.81 11.50
CA LYS A 98 21.70 -5.29 10.76
C LYS A 98 20.85 -4.11 10.30
N TRP A 99 20.71 -3.07 11.13
CA TRP A 99 20.06 -1.81 10.76
C TRP A 99 20.79 -1.09 9.63
N ASN A 100 22.13 -1.01 9.68
CA ASN A 100 22.92 -0.47 8.58
C ASN A 100 22.68 -1.25 7.27
N ALA A 101 22.57 -2.57 7.33
CA ALA A 101 22.22 -3.39 6.17
C ALA A 101 20.78 -3.13 5.67
N PHE A 102 19.84 -2.91 6.59
CA PHE A 102 18.47 -2.52 6.26
C PHE A 102 18.42 -1.17 5.53
N TRP A 103 19.13 -0.14 6.03
CA TRP A 103 19.15 1.18 5.40
C TRP A 103 19.82 1.17 4.03
N LYS A 104 20.92 0.43 3.87
CA LYS A 104 21.52 0.20 2.53
C LYS A 104 20.53 -0.45 1.57
N TYR A 105 19.75 -1.42 2.05
CA TYR A 105 18.65 -1.99 1.26
C TYR A 105 17.58 -0.95 0.96
N PHE A 106 17.16 -0.18 1.96
CA PHE A 106 16.08 0.80 1.85
C PHE A 106 16.40 1.80 0.74
N VAL A 107 17.57 2.43 0.79
CA VAL A 107 18.03 3.37 -0.24
C VAL A 107 18.06 2.71 -1.61
N ARG A 108 18.69 1.54 -1.73
CA ARG A 108 18.77 0.84 -3.02
C ARG A 108 17.40 0.49 -3.61
N THR A 109 16.44 0.12 -2.78
CA THR A 109 15.14 -0.37 -3.25
C THR A 109 14.14 0.78 -3.44
N TRP A 110 14.04 1.69 -2.47
CA TRP A 110 12.96 2.69 -2.42
C TRP A 110 13.36 4.06 -2.96
N THR A 111 14.63 4.30 -3.27
CA THR A 111 15.04 5.56 -3.91
C THR A 111 15.79 5.36 -5.22
N LYS A 112 16.10 4.11 -5.59
CA LYS A 112 16.78 3.80 -6.87
C LYS A 112 15.98 2.84 -7.75
N ARG A 113 15.38 1.79 -7.17
CA ARG A 113 14.60 0.81 -7.94
C ARG A 113 13.15 1.25 -8.15
N PHE A 114 12.52 1.80 -7.12
CA PHE A 114 11.19 2.40 -7.20
C PHE A 114 11.32 3.90 -7.07
N ASP A 115 10.66 4.62 -7.98
CA ASP A 115 10.59 6.07 -7.95
C ASP A 115 9.85 6.54 -6.68
N THR A 116 10.30 7.65 -6.09
CA THR A 116 9.68 8.18 -4.88
C THR A 116 8.24 8.62 -5.10
N SER A 117 7.86 9.02 -6.32
CA SER A 117 6.47 9.33 -6.66
C SER A 117 5.50 8.16 -6.47
N LEU A 118 6.01 6.91 -6.46
CA LEU A 118 5.19 5.73 -6.24
C LEU A 118 4.80 5.54 -4.77
N TRP A 119 5.53 6.10 -3.80
CA TRP A 119 5.30 5.79 -2.38
C TRP A 119 5.38 6.98 -1.43
N ASN A 120 5.92 8.12 -1.87
CA ASN A 120 5.99 9.35 -1.11
C ASN A 120 4.77 10.24 -1.39
N VAL A 121 3.97 10.43 -0.36
CA VAL A 121 2.76 11.26 -0.27
C VAL A 121 3.04 12.73 -0.56
N SER A 122 4.17 13.28 -0.11
CA SER A 122 4.54 14.66 -0.43
C SER A 122 4.70 14.83 -1.95
N GLN A 123 5.34 13.87 -2.61
CA GLN A 123 5.51 13.85 -4.06
C GLN A 123 4.18 13.66 -4.79
N MET A 124 3.32 12.75 -4.31
CA MET A 124 1.98 12.55 -4.86
C MET A 124 1.12 13.82 -4.78
N ARG A 125 1.19 14.55 -3.67
CA ARG A 125 0.49 15.84 -3.51
C ARG A 125 1.02 16.89 -4.47
N ARG A 126 2.34 17.03 -4.61
CA ARG A 126 2.95 17.93 -5.61
C ARG A 126 2.50 17.60 -7.03
N ASN A 127 2.25 16.33 -7.32
CA ASN A 127 1.80 15.85 -8.62
C ASN A 127 0.26 15.84 -8.79
N ASN A 128 -0.52 16.38 -7.84
CA ASN A 128 -2.00 16.40 -7.86
C ASN A 128 -2.65 15.01 -8.00
N VAL A 129 -2.02 13.98 -7.42
CA VAL A 129 -2.53 12.60 -7.35
C VAL A 129 -3.48 12.47 -6.18
N SER A 130 -4.68 11.92 -6.42
CA SER A 130 -5.71 11.81 -5.38
C SER A 130 -5.41 10.63 -4.45
N MET A 131 -5.22 10.89 -3.16
CA MET A 131 -4.90 9.85 -2.17
C MET A 131 -6.15 9.25 -1.52
N ILE A 132 -7.10 8.78 -2.33
CA ILE A 132 -8.38 8.26 -1.83
C ILE A 132 -8.18 6.97 -1.00
N ASN A 133 -7.23 6.11 -1.39
CA ASN A 133 -6.91 4.88 -0.68
C ASN A 133 -5.40 4.61 -0.70
N ARG A 134 -4.71 4.81 0.42
CA ARG A 134 -3.29 4.41 0.57
C ARG A 134 -3.11 2.94 0.97
N THR A 135 -4.20 2.18 1.07
CA THR A 135 -4.16 0.77 1.46
C THR A 135 -5.06 -0.05 0.56
N ASN A 136 -4.63 -1.28 0.24
CA ASN A 136 -5.42 -2.26 -0.50
C ASN A 136 -6.40 -3.04 0.40
N ASN A 137 -6.74 -2.51 1.58
CA ASN A 137 -7.57 -3.19 2.57
C ASN A 137 -8.93 -3.67 2.01
N PRO A 138 -9.61 -2.94 1.10
CA PRO A 138 -10.81 -3.45 0.46
C PRO A 138 -10.57 -4.72 -0.37
N LEU A 139 -9.50 -4.77 -1.17
CA LEU A 139 -9.20 -5.96 -1.98
C LEU A 139 -8.73 -7.13 -1.11
N GLU A 140 -7.91 -6.86 -0.09
CA GLU A 140 -7.45 -7.89 0.85
C GLU A 140 -8.61 -8.44 1.69
N LYS A 141 -9.57 -7.59 2.08
CA LYS A 141 -10.82 -8.02 2.69
C LYS A 141 -11.63 -8.87 1.72
N TYR A 142 -11.84 -8.41 0.50
CA TYR A 142 -12.56 -9.16 -0.53
C TYR A 142 -11.93 -10.54 -0.77
N ASN A 143 -10.60 -10.60 -0.93
CA ASN A 143 -9.88 -11.85 -1.15
C ASN A 143 -10.05 -12.82 0.02
N ARG A 144 -10.00 -12.33 1.28
CA ARG A 144 -10.25 -13.15 2.47
C ARG A 144 -11.69 -13.63 2.54
N ASP A 145 -12.65 -12.75 2.32
CA ASP A 145 -14.08 -13.08 2.37
C ASP A 145 -14.43 -14.10 1.27
N PHE A 146 -13.87 -13.92 0.07
CA PHE A 146 -14.03 -14.83 -1.06
C PHE A 146 -13.37 -16.20 -0.80
N ALA A 147 -12.13 -16.21 -0.27
CA ALA A 147 -11.46 -17.45 0.12
C ALA A 147 -12.21 -18.20 1.22
N ALA A 148 -12.79 -17.48 2.19
CA ALA A 148 -13.63 -18.08 3.23
C ALA A 148 -14.91 -18.70 2.66
N ARG A 149 -15.53 -18.08 1.64
CA ARG A 149 -16.70 -18.64 0.93
C ARG A 149 -16.35 -19.90 0.14
N ILE A 150 -15.16 -19.96 -0.46
CA ILE A 150 -14.66 -21.17 -1.15
C ILE A 150 -14.42 -22.31 -0.15
N GLY A 151 -13.89 -22.00 1.03
CA GLY A 151 -13.66 -22.98 2.11
C GLY A 151 -12.52 -23.96 1.85
N ALA A 152 -11.74 -23.78 0.78
CA ALA A 152 -10.62 -24.64 0.40
C ALA A 152 -9.36 -23.81 0.05
N PRO A 153 -8.18 -24.12 0.60
CA PRO A 153 -6.93 -23.41 0.26
C PRO A 153 -6.52 -23.52 -1.21
N HIS A 154 -6.85 -24.65 -1.84
CA HIS A 154 -6.52 -24.98 -3.22
C HIS A 154 -7.74 -25.58 -3.93
N PRO A 155 -8.75 -24.77 -4.28
CA PRO A 155 -9.95 -25.26 -4.93
C PRO A 155 -9.62 -25.79 -6.34
N SER A 156 -10.38 -26.78 -6.81
CA SER A 156 -10.38 -27.11 -8.23
C SER A 156 -10.93 -25.92 -9.03
N ILE A 157 -10.60 -25.85 -10.33
CA ILE A 157 -11.10 -24.78 -11.20
C ILE A 157 -12.64 -24.72 -11.21
N LEU A 158 -13.32 -25.87 -11.11
CA LEU A 158 -14.78 -25.93 -11.05
C LEU A 158 -15.31 -25.31 -9.76
N VAL A 159 -14.71 -25.64 -8.61
CA VAL A 159 -15.09 -25.05 -7.31
C VAL A 159 -14.89 -23.54 -7.32
N PHE A 160 -13.78 -23.08 -7.89
CA PHE A 160 -13.51 -21.65 -8.03
C PHE A 160 -14.56 -20.95 -8.91
N ILE A 161 -14.90 -21.54 -10.06
CA ILE A 161 -15.87 -20.97 -11.00
C ILE A 161 -17.26 -20.86 -10.35
N GLU A 162 -17.71 -21.90 -9.65
CA GLU A 162 -19.02 -21.87 -9.00
C GLU A 162 -19.08 -20.82 -7.87
N ALA A 163 -18.03 -20.71 -7.07
CA ALA A 163 -17.92 -19.65 -6.07
C ALA A 163 -17.93 -18.25 -6.70
N ALA A 164 -17.20 -18.04 -7.80
CA ALA A 164 -17.16 -16.77 -8.52
C ALA A 164 -18.53 -16.39 -9.11
N LYS A 165 -19.29 -17.36 -9.66
CA LYS A 165 -20.66 -17.13 -10.12
C LYS A 165 -21.59 -16.72 -8.98
N ALA A 166 -21.52 -17.42 -7.84
CA ALA A 166 -22.33 -17.09 -6.66
C ALA A 166 -22.01 -15.69 -6.12
N GLU A 167 -20.74 -15.29 -6.12
CA GLU A 167 -20.30 -13.94 -5.76
C GLU A 167 -20.88 -12.89 -6.70
N ALA A 168 -20.76 -13.10 -8.02
CA ALA A 168 -21.28 -12.19 -9.03
C ALA A 168 -22.79 -11.99 -8.90
N HIS A 169 -23.55 -13.08 -8.71
CA HIS A 169 -25.00 -13.00 -8.47
C HIS A 169 -25.34 -12.22 -7.19
N SER A 170 -24.60 -12.47 -6.10
CA SER A 170 -24.80 -11.76 -4.83
C SER A 170 -24.51 -10.26 -4.97
N TYR A 171 -23.48 -9.90 -5.72
CA TYR A 171 -23.11 -8.51 -5.96
C TYR A 171 -24.13 -7.77 -6.84
N ILE A 172 -24.63 -8.41 -7.90
CA ILE A 172 -25.71 -7.86 -8.73
C ILE A 172 -26.97 -7.61 -7.88
N LYS A 173 -27.33 -8.59 -7.04
CA LYS A 173 -28.48 -8.45 -6.14
C LYS A 173 -28.30 -7.27 -5.17
N LEU A 174 -27.11 -7.13 -4.57
CA LEU A 174 -26.79 -5.99 -3.70
C LEU A 174 -26.96 -4.65 -4.42
N LEU A 175 -26.46 -4.52 -5.65
CA LEU A 175 -26.61 -3.29 -6.44
C LEU A 175 -28.08 -2.98 -6.73
N ASP A 176 -28.87 -4.01 -7.04
CA ASP A 176 -30.29 -3.86 -7.32
C ASP A 176 -31.07 -3.49 -6.05
N ASP A 177 -30.74 -4.10 -4.92
CA ASP A 177 -31.30 -3.76 -3.61
C ASP A 177 -30.98 -2.32 -3.20
N ILE A 178 -29.77 -1.83 -3.47
CA ILE A 178 -29.38 -0.42 -3.26
C ILE A 178 -30.19 0.50 -4.18
N LYS A 179 -30.30 0.17 -5.47
CA LYS A 179 -31.04 0.98 -6.45
C LYS A 179 -32.51 1.14 -6.08
N HIS A 180 -33.13 0.11 -5.52
CA HIS A 180 -34.52 0.12 -5.09
C HIS A 180 -34.72 0.55 -3.64
N GLY A 181 -33.67 1.01 -2.94
CA GLY A 181 -33.75 1.45 -1.54
C GLY A 181 -34.03 0.34 -0.52
N ARG A 182 -33.89 -0.93 -0.91
CA ARG A 182 -34.00 -2.09 0.00
C ARG A 182 -32.76 -2.24 0.89
N GLN A 183 -31.64 -1.67 0.47
CA GLN A 183 -30.39 -1.64 1.23
C GLN A 183 -29.66 -0.30 1.04
N SER A 184 -28.89 0.12 2.04
CA SER A 184 -28.03 1.32 1.92
C SER A 184 -26.65 0.95 1.38
N ALA A 185 -26.04 1.87 0.62
CA ALA A 185 -24.65 1.71 0.17
C ALA A 185 -23.69 1.61 1.37
N PRO A 186 -22.62 0.82 1.28
CA PRO A 186 -21.62 0.71 2.35
C PRO A 186 -21.01 2.09 2.67
N ALA A 187 -20.91 2.41 3.96
CA ALA A 187 -20.19 3.60 4.39
C ALA A 187 -18.68 3.39 4.22
N HIS A 188 -18.04 4.24 3.43
CA HIS A 188 -16.59 4.27 3.30
C HIS A 188 -15.99 5.28 4.29
N ALA A 189 -14.88 4.91 4.93
CA ALA A 189 -14.15 5.83 5.80
C ALA A 189 -13.69 7.05 5.00
N ARG A 190 -13.68 8.22 5.65
CA ARG A 190 -13.14 9.44 5.03
C ARG A 190 -11.64 9.27 4.76
N SER A 191 -11.16 9.91 3.70
CA SER A 191 -9.73 10.04 3.44
C SER A 191 -9.06 10.74 4.62
N VAL A 192 -7.90 10.23 5.03
CA VAL A 192 -7.09 10.83 6.10
C VAL A 192 -6.07 11.77 5.49
N ASP A 193 -6.13 13.04 5.86
CA ASP A 193 -5.05 13.98 5.56
C ASP A 193 -3.87 13.71 6.47
N VAL A 194 -2.69 13.53 5.87
CA VAL A 194 -1.46 13.25 6.62
C VAL A 194 -0.52 14.41 6.50
N GLU A 195 -0.17 15.01 7.62
CA GLU A 195 0.72 16.16 7.68
C GLU A 195 2.15 15.73 8.02
N VAL A 196 3.10 16.60 7.72
CA VAL A 196 4.48 16.42 8.16
C VAL A 196 4.51 16.59 9.69
N PRO A 197 5.05 15.63 10.45
CA PRO A 197 5.10 15.75 11.91
C PRO A 197 5.88 16.99 12.37
N GLY A 198 5.36 17.72 13.37
CA GLY A 198 6.04 18.89 13.93
C GLY A 198 7.44 18.58 14.48
N GLU A 199 7.60 17.40 15.10
CA GLU A 199 8.90 16.90 15.58
C GLU A 199 9.93 16.74 14.46
N TYR A 200 9.50 16.35 13.24
CA TYR A 200 10.37 16.30 12.08
C TYR A 200 10.78 17.70 11.62
N MET A 201 9.84 18.65 11.62
CA MET A 201 10.13 20.03 11.22
C MET A 201 11.20 20.65 12.13
N ALA A 202 11.10 20.41 13.44
CA ALA A 202 12.05 20.89 14.45
C ALA A 202 13.38 20.12 14.52
N PHE A 203 13.51 19.00 13.79
CA PHE A 203 14.72 18.18 13.80
C PHE A 203 15.83 18.80 12.93
N GLU A 204 17.04 18.92 13.47
CA GLU A 204 18.25 19.42 12.80
C GLU A 204 19.25 18.32 12.48
#